data_AF-A0A1B8YLL3-F1
#
_entry.id   AF-A0A1B8YLL3-F1
#
_cell.length_a   1.000
_cell.length_b   1.000
_cell.length_c   1.000
_cell.angle_alpha   90.00
_cell.angle_beta   90.00
_cell.angle_gamma   90.00
#
_symmetry.space_group_name_H-M   'P 1'
#
loop_
_entity.id
_entity.type
_entity.pdbx_description
1 polymer ?
#
loop_
_entity_poly.entity_id
_entity_poly.type
_entity_poly.pdbx_seq_one_letter_code
_entity_poly.pdbx_strand_id
1 'polypeptide(L)' 'MIKCNNIQEQAIELSELIFKQWQNVLTTGDFVLGEEVSRLEKWMSQCCGGAYAIALNSGTDALLRNHYRNKQKTISTA' A
#
# COMPACT_ATOMS: atom_id res chain seq x y z
N MET A 1 2.00 23.49 22.52
CA MET A 1 2.39 22.06 22.55
C MET A 1 3.10 21.74 21.24
N ILE A 2 4.37 21.32 21.28
CA ILE A 2 5.10 20.92 20.07
C ILE A 2 4.56 19.56 19.64
N LYS A 3 4.23 19.41 18.36
CA LYS A 3 3.69 18.16 17.81
C LYS A 3 4.84 17.23 17.41
N CYS A 4 4.66 15.93 17.63
CA CYS A 4 5.64 14.89 17.29
C CYS A 4 5.80 14.70 15.76
N ASN A 5 4.82 15.14 14.97
CA ASN A 5 4.84 15.12 13.52
C ASN A 5 4.00 16.27 12.94
N ASN A 6 4.05 16.45 11.62
CA ASN A 6 3.36 17.51 10.88
C ASN A 6 2.12 16.99 10.11
N ILE A 7 1.47 15.91 10.56
CA ILE A 7 0.38 15.27 9.81
C ILE A 7 -0.80 16.20 9.56
N GLN A 8 -1.11 17.11 10.49
CA GLN A 8 -2.20 18.08 10.30
C GLN A 8 -1.91 19.08 9.18
N GLU A 9 -0.66 19.54 9.05
CA GLU A 9 -0.27 20.45 7.97
C GLU A 9 -0.33 19.73 6.63
N GLN A 10 0.25 18.52 6.53
CA GLN A 10 0.16 17.69 5.32
C GLN A 10 -1.29 17.37 4.93
N ALA A 11 -2.15 17.07 5.90
CA ALA A 11 -3.55 16.77 5.65
C ALA A 11 -4.32 17.99 5.09
N ILE A 12 -4.03 19.20 5.60
CA ILE A 12 -4.62 20.43 5.06
C ILE A 12 -4.15 20.65 3.62
N GLU A 13 -2.85 20.57 3.38
CA GLU A 13 -2.24 20.78 2.05
C GLU A 13 -2.74 19.79 1.00
N LEU A 14 -2.96 18.53 1.37
CA LEU A 14 -3.36 17.47 0.45
C LEU A 14 -4.86 17.19 0.41
N SER A 15 -5.66 17.86 1.26
CA SER A 15 -7.08 17.55 1.46
C SER A 15 -7.89 17.54 0.16
N GLU A 16 -7.75 18.58 -0.66
CA GLU A 16 -8.48 18.70 -1.94
C GLU A 16 -8.17 17.52 -2.88
N LEU A 17 -6.90 17.13 -2.95
CA LEU A 17 -6.46 16.02 -3.79
C LEU A 17 -6.97 14.67 -3.26
N ILE A 18 -6.91 14.47 -1.94
CA ILE A 18 -7.42 13.26 -1.28
C ILE A 18 -8.93 13.13 -1.53
N PHE A 19 -9.71 14.19 -1.27
CA PHE A 19 -11.16 14.15 -1.44
C PHE A 19 -11.60 13.93 -2.88
N LYS A 20 -10.86 14.50 -3.85
CA LYS A 20 -11.10 14.22 -5.26
C LYS A 20 -10.93 12.73 -5.58
N GLN A 21 -9.88 12.08 -5.09
CA GLN A 21 -9.67 10.65 -5.34
C GLN A 21 -10.68 9.78 -4.58
N TRP A 22 -11.05 10.17 -3.37
CA TRP A 22 -12.12 9.50 -2.63
C TRP A 22 -13.45 9.54 -3.38
N GLN A 23 -13.82 10.68 -3.96
CA GLN A 23 -15.03 10.79 -4.75
C GLN A 23 -15.03 9.81 -5.93
N ASN A 24 -13.88 9.61 -6.57
CA ASN A 24 -13.75 8.62 -7.65
C ASN A 24 -14.00 7.20 -7.14
N VAL A 25 -13.36 6.79 -6.04
CA VAL A 25 -13.54 5.44 -5.45
C VAL A 25 -14.99 5.21 -5.01
N LEU A 26 -15.63 6.21 -4.41
CA LEU A 26 -17.05 6.14 -4.04
C LEU A 26 -17.97 6.01 -5.26
N THR A 27 -17.59 6.60 -6.40
CA THR A 27 -18.37 6.57 -7.64
C THR A 27 -18.21 5.24 -8.37
N THR A 28 -16.99 4.66 -8.41
CA THR A 28 -16.74 3.37 -9.07
C THR A 28 -17.17 2.18 -8.21
N GLY A 29 -17.12 2.32 -6.88
CA GLY A 29 -17.41 1.23 -5.95
C GLY A 29 -16.27 0.21 -5.80
N ASP A 30 -15.08 0.50 -6.35
CA ASP A 30 -13.92 -0.40 -6.34
C ASP A 30 -13.17 -0.37 -5.00
N PHE A 31 -13.85 -0.84 -3.95
CA PHE A 31 -13.33 -0.75 -2.58
C PHE A 31 -12.27 -1.81 -2.24
N VAL A 32 -12.22 -2.92 -2.98
CA VAL A 32 -11.33 -4.05 -2.68
C VAL A 32 -10.55 -4.43 -3.94
N LEU A 33 -9.22 -4.34 -3.87
CA LEU A 33 -8.30 -4.66 -4.96
C LEU A 33 -8.58 -3.88 -6.27
N GLY A 34 -9.04 -2.63 -6.13
CA GLY A 34 -9.37 -1.74 -7.25
C GLY A 34 -8.15 -1.19 -8.01
N GLU A 35 -8.43 -0.39 -9.04
CA GLU A 35 -7.41 0.19 -9.93
C GLU A 35 -6.34 1.01 -9.17
N GLU A 36 -6.75 1.78 -8.16
CA GLU A 36 -5.83 2.59 -7.37
C GLU A 36 -4.77 1.74 -6.62
N VAL A 37 -5.12 0.52 -6.21
CA VAL A 37 -4.17 -0.43 -5.60
C VAL A 37 -3.15 -0.88 -6.64
N SER A 38 -3.61 -1.27 -7.83
CA SER A 38 -2.73 -1.67 -8.94
C SER A 38 -1.78 -0.54 -9.36
N ARG A 39 -2.29 0.70 -9.38
CA ARG A 39 -1.52 1.90 -9.69
C ARG A 39 -0.43 2.15 -8.64
N LEU A 40 -0.76 2.02 -7.36
CA LEU A 40 0.19 2.14 -6.25
C LEU A 40 1.28 1.07 -6.32
N GLU A 41 0.93 -0.19 -6.57
CA GLU A 41 1.89 -1.29 -6.69
C GLU A 41 2.86 -1.06 -7.84
N LYS A 42 2.36 -0.65 -9.02
CA LYS A 42 3.20 -0.32 -10.17
C LYS A 42 4.18 0.81 -9.86
N TRP A 43 3.68 1.89 -9.23
CA TRP A 43 4.52 3.02 -8.85
C TRP A 43 5.57 2.62 -7.80
N MET A 44 5.19 1.85 -6.77
CA MET A 44 6.10 1.37 -5.72
C MET A 44 7.20 0.46 -6.28
N SER A 45 6.87 -0.42 -7.22
CA SER A 45 7.85 -1.27 -7.90
C SER A 45 8.93 -0.41 -8.60
N GLN A 46 8.51 0.66 -9.29
CA GLN A 46 9.43 1.59 -9.95
C GLN A 46 10.25 2.39 -8.93
N CYS A 47 9.62 2.92 -7.89
CA CYS A 47 10.29 3.72 -6.86
C CYS A 47 11.33 2.93 -6.06
N CYS A 48 11.06 1.67 -5.75
CA CYS A 48 11.98 0.81 -5.00
C CYS A 48 12.96 0.03 -5.90
N GLY A 49 12.83 0.13 -7.24
CA GLY A 49 13.65 -0.63 -8.19
C GLY A 49 13.42 -2.16 -8.15
N GLY A 50 12.30 -2.60 -7.56
CA GLY A 50 11.95 -4.01 -7.47
C GLY A 50 11.14 -4.47 -8.67
N ALA A 51 11.26 -5.74 -9.05
CA ALA A 51 10.49 -6.31 -10.17
C ALA A 51 8.96 -6.29 -9.92
N TYR A 52 8.55 -6.32 -8.65
CA TYR A 52 7.14 -6.33 -8.24
C TYR A 52 6.97 -5.60 -6.91
N ALA A 53 5.79 -5.02 -6.68
CA ALA A 53 5.30 -4.62 -5.37
C ALA A 53 3.94 -5.26 -5.13
N ILE A 54 3.66 -5.64 -3.89
CA ILE A 54 2.40 -6.26 -3.49
C ILE A 54 1.91 -5.52 -2.25
N ALA A 55 0.76 -4.85 -2.37
CA ALA A 55 0.09 -4.19 -1.28
C ALA A 55 -0.49 -5.23 -0.32
N LEU A 56 -0.26 -5.02 0.97
CA LEU A 56 -0.79 -5.86 2.04
C LEU A 56 -1.41 -4.95 3.10
N ASN A 57 -2.24 -5.54 3.95
CA ASN A 57 -2.94 -4.82 5.01
C ASN A 57 -1.98 -4.15 6.02
N SER A 58 -0.81 -4.75 6.28
CA SER A 58 0.19 -4.15 7.17
C SER A 58 1.61 -4.64 6.89
N GLY A 59 2.60 -3.94 7.48
CA GLY A 59 4.00 -4.38 7.46
C GLY A 59 4.22 -5.72 8.20
N THR A 60 3.46 -5.98 9.25
CA THR A 60 3.49 -7.28 9.96
C THR A 60 3.05 -8.41 9.03
N ASP A 61 1.98 -8.20 8.26
CA ASP A 61 1.50 -9.18 7.27
C ASP A 61 2.55 -9.42 6.18
N ALA A 62 3.28 -8.39 5.77
CA ALA A 62 4.38 -8.51 4.79
C ALA A 62 5.50 -9.42 5.30
N LEU A 63 5.91 -9.26 6.56
CA LEU A 63 6.95 -10.09 7.18
C LEU A 63 6.47 -11.53 7.37
N LEU A 64 5.26 -11.73 7.89
CA LEU A 64 4.69 -13.06 8.09
C LEU A 64 4.53 -13.81 6.78
N ARG A 65 3.99 -13.16 5.73
CA ARG A 65 3.84 -13.74 4.40
C ARG A 65 5.18 -14.21 3.84
N ASN A 66 6.21 -13.39 3.93
CA ASN A 66 7.55 -13.74 3.47
C ASN A 66 8.14 -14.93 4.26
N HIS A 67 7.94 -14.95 5.58
CA HIS A 67 8.37 -16.06 6.42
C HIS A 67 7.71 -17.40 6.01
N TYR A 68 6.39 -17.42 5.83
CA TYR A 68 5.66 -18.62 5.40
C TYR A 68 6.07 -19.09 3.99
N ARG A 69 6.25 -18.16 3.05
CA ARG A 69 6.72 -18.49 1.70
C ARG A 69 8.07 -19.20 1.72
N ASN A 70 9.00 -18.71 2.54
CA ASN A 70 10.33 -19.31 2.65
C ASN A 70 10.28 -20.70 3.28
N LYS A 71 9.46 -20.91 4.32
CA LYS A 71 9.24 -22.24 4.91
C LYS A 71 8.65 -23.25 3.92
N GLN A 72 7.64 -22.84 3.13
CA GLN A 72 7.04 -23.72 2.12
C GLN A 72 8.05 -24.13 1.04
N LYS A 73 8.94 -23.21 0.61
CA LYS A 73 10.03 -23.56 -0.29
C LYS A 73 10.95 -24.62 0.31
N THR A 74 11.40 -24.44 1.55
CA THR A 74 12.28 -25.41 2.22
C THR A 74 11.66 -26.80 2.32
N ILE A 75 10.36 -26.89 2.64
CA ILE A 75 9.65 -28.19 2.75
C ILE A 75 9.47 -28.86 1.38
N SER A 76 9.27 -28.10 0.30
CA SER A 76 9.08 -28.66 -1.04
C SER A 76 10.37 -29.13 -1.73
N THR A 77 11.54 -28.83 -1.16
CA THR A 77 12.86 -29.23 -1.71
C THR A 77 13.57 -30.31 -0.88
N ALA A 78 12.93 -30.82 0.18
CA ALA A 78 13.39 -31.93 1.00
C ALA A 78 12.59 -33.19 0.65
#